data_AF-A0A7S0RRQ2-F1
#
_entry.id   AF-A0A7S0RRQ2-F1
#
_cell.length_a   1.000
_cell.length_b   1.000
_cell.length_c   1.000
_cell.angle_alpha   90.00
_cell.angle_beta   90.00
_cell.angle_gamma   90.00
#
_symmetry.space_group_name_H-M   'P 1'
#
loop_
_entity.id
_entity.type
_entity.pdbx_description
1 polymer ?
#
loop_
_entity_poly.entity_id
_entity_poly.type
_entity_poly.pdbx_seq_one_letter_code
_entity_poly.pdbx_strand_id
1 'polypeptide(L)'
;GQDFFPQMRQCMQHLSSMTPEQVQEEYGYPNIRMASAIHNRSTDFLARGFEWTLLYGQPTNQAMHRYKIAPKCCSMSFNQSSHKYYCNHEWQQMTEIPFGNPWHGGKWHGTPGRDTGTYVGGSVF
;
A
#
# COMPACT_ATOMS: atom_id res chain seq x y z
N GLY A 1 14.61 10.38 8.12
CA GLY A 1 15.57 10.10 9.20
C GLY A 1 15.22 8.82 9.92
N GLN A 2 15.91 8.57 11.05
CA GLN A 2 15.68 7.47 12.00
C GLN A 2 15.03 7.94 13.32
N ASP A 3 14.70 9.23 13.41
CA ASP A 3 14.11 9.82 14.61
C ASP A 3 12.60 9.53 14.63
N PHE A 4 12.17 8.72 15.58
CA PHE A 4 10.83 8.13 15.65
C PHE A 4 10.28 8.30 17.05
N PHE A 5 8.98 8.57 17.18
CA PHE A 5 8.34 8.60 18.49
C PHE A 5 8.48 7.22 19.19
N PRO A 6 8.70 7.16 20.52
CA PRO A 6 9.22 5.96 21.18
C PRO A 6 8.39 4.69 20.94
N GLN A 7 7.06 4.81 20.94
CA GLN A 7 6.13 3.70 20.69
C GLN A 7 6.30 3.06 19.31
N MET A 8 6.59 3.87 18.27
CA MET A 8 6.87 3.34 16.93
C MET A 8 8.19 2.57 16.91
N ARG A 9 9.23 3.09 17.58
CA ARG A 9 10.52 2.40 17.67
C ARG A 9 10.38 1.06 18.41
N GLN A 10 9.63 1.02 19.52
CA GLN A 10 9.33 -0.21 20.27
C GLN A 10 8.56 -1.24 19.42
N CYS A 11 7.54 -0.80 18.68
CA CYS A 11 6.77 -1.65 17.77
C CYS A 11 7.67 -2.26 16.66
N MET A 12 8.48 -1.43 16.00
CA MET A 12 9.43 -1.92 14.98
C MET A 12 10.48 -2.86 15.58
N GLN A 13 10.94 -2.61 16.81
CA GLN A 13 11.88 -3.51 17.51
C GLN A 13 11.26 -4.88 17.77
N HIS A 14 10.04 -4.95 18.32
CA HIS A 14 9.29 -6.19 18.51
C HIS A 14 9.15 -6.98 17.20
N LEU A 15 8.62 -6.34 16.15
CA LEU A 15 8.43 -6.94 14.82
C LEU A 15 9.75 -7.41 14.15
N SER A 16 10.87 -6.71 14.39
CA SER A 16 12.19 -7.12 13.91
C SER A 16 12.84 -8.26 14.71
N SER A 17 12.41 -8.48 15.96
CA SER A 17 12.94 -9.54 16.84
C SER A 17 12.26 -10.90 16.65
N MET A 18 11.05 -10.91 16.12
CA MET A 18 10.31 -12.13 15.76
C MET A 18 10.69 -12.65 14.37
N THR A 19 10.56 -13.96 14.14
CA THR A 19 10.63 -14.52 12.78
C THR A 19 9.37 -14.17 11.97
N PRO A 20 9.42 -14.22 10.62
CA PRO A 20 8.23 -14.05 9.79
C PRO A 20 7.08 -15.01 10.15
N GLU A 21 7.37 -16.22 10.62
CA GLU A 21 6.37 -17.21 11.03
C GLU A 21 5.67 -16.78 12.33
N GLN A 22 6.42 -16.28 13.32
CA GLN A 22 5.87 -15.72 14.55
C GLN A 22 5.02 -14.47 14.26
N VAL A 23 5.49 -13.59 13.37
CA VAL A 23 4.69 -12.44 12.88
C VAL A 23 3.43 -12.91 12.12
N GLN A 24 3.49 -14.06 11.43
CA GLN A 24 2.31 -14.62 10.77
C GLN A 24 1.27 -15.12 11.78
N GLU A 25 1.72 -15.81 12.83
CA GLU A 25 0.87 -16.37 13.89
C GLU A 25 0.26 -15.27 14.79
N GLU A 26 1.09 -14.38 15.36
CA GLU A 26 0.66 -13.33 16.31
C GLU A 26 -0.35 -12.33 15.68
N TYR A 27 -0.18 -12.02 14.39
CA TYR A 27 -1.03 -11.04 13.66
C TYR A 27 -2.02 -11.69 12.68
N GLY A 28 -2.12 -13.03 12.67
CA GLY A 28 -3.09 -13.77 11.86
C GLY A 28 -2.96 -13.57 10.34
N TYR A 29 -1.75 -13.35 9.82
CA TYR A 29 -1.56 -13.09 8.39
C TYR A 29 -1.89 -14.33 7.54
N PRO A 30 -2.68 -14.21 6.45
CA PRO A 30 -3.10 -15.36 5.64
C PRO A 30 -2.00 -15.91 4.71
N ASN A 31 -0.83 -15.28 4.68
CA ASN A 31 0.30 -15.73 3.88
C ASN A 31 1.63 -15.25 4.49
N ILE A 32 2.60 -16.15 4.62
CA ILE A 32 3.93 -15.86 5.16
C ILE A 32 4.60 -14.64 4.51
N ARG A 33 4.41 -14.41 3.21
CA ARG A 33 5.00 -13.26 2.48
C ARG A 33 4.52 -11.91 3.02
N MET A 34 3.33 -11.84 3.62
CA MET A 34 2.83 -10.61 4.25
C MET A 34 3.56 -10.34 5.56
N ALA A 35 3.73 -11.38 6.38
CA ALA A 35 4.48 -11.30 7.63
C ALA A 35 5.98 -11.01 7.37
N SER A 36 6.61 -11.67 6.38
CA SER A 36 7.97 -11.35 5.92
C SER A 36 8.09 -9.89 5.46
N ALA A 37 7.08 -9.36 4.77
CA ALA A 37 7.10 -7.96 4.33
C ALA A 37 7.03 -6.97 5.50
N ILE A 38 6.31 -7.30 6.58
CA ILE A 38 6.29 -6.48 7.81
C ILE A 38 7.64 -6.60 8.54
N HIS A 39 8.11 -7.81 8.82
CA HIS A 39 9.40 -8.06 9.48
C HIS A 39 10.57 -7.35 8.76
N ASN A 40 10.70 -7.55 7.44
CA ASN A 40 11.75 -6.89 6.64
C ASN A 40 11.65 -5.37 6.71
N ARG A 41 10.43 -4.82 6.60
CA ARG A 41 10.20 -3.37 6.67
C ARG A 41 10.53 -2.82 8.05
N SER A 42 10.21 -3.51 9.14
CA SER A 42 10.59 -3.10 10.50
C SER A 42 12.10 -3.10 10.71
N THR A 43 12.80 -4.12 10.20
CA THR A 43 14.26 -4.22 10.24
C THR A 43 14.94 -3.11 9.42
N ASP A 44 14.49 -2.85 8.19
CA ASP A 44 14.96 -1.71 7.38
C ASP A 44 14.64 -0.37 8.06
N PHE A 45 13.48 -0.22 8.71
CA PHE A 45 13.07 1.00 9.44
C PHE A 45 14.10 1.40 10.49
N LEU A 46 14.55 0.41 11.28
CA LEU A 46 15.52 0.60 12.36
C LEU A 46 16.94 0.81 11.82
N ALA A 47 17.35 0.03 10.83
CA ALA A 47 18.72 0.06 10.32
C ALA A 47 18.99 1.26 9.38
N ARG A 48 17.98 1.71 8.61
CA ARG A 48 18.16 2.63 7.46
C ARG A 48 17.23 3.85 7.49
N GLY A 49 16.19 3.82 8.33
CA GLY A 49 15.26 4.95 8.50
C GLY A 49 14.04 4.89 7.58
N PHE A 50 13.03 5.69 7.90
CA PHE A 50 11.71 5.67 7.23
C PHE A 50 11.80 5.92 5.72
N GLU A 51 12.46 7.01 5.31
CA GLU A 51 12.54 7.42 3.90
C GLU A 51 13.24 6.38 3.03
N TRP A 52 14.34 5.80 3.54
CA TRP A 52 15.03 4.72 2.85
C TRP A 52 14.12 3.49 2.70
N THR A 53 13.45 3.10 3.78
CA THR A 53 12.55 1.93 3.82
C THR A 53 11.33 2.08 2.91
N LEU A 54 10.85 3.31 2.73
CA LEU A 54 9.74 3.64 1.85
C LEU A 54 10.15 3.62 0.36
N LEU A 55 11.36 4.07 0.04
CA LEU A 55 11.87 4.17 -1.34
C LEU A 55 12.52 2.89 -1.86
N TYR A 56 13.20 2.13 -0.99
CA TYR A 56 14.10 1.04 -1.38
C TYR A 56 13.87 -0.29 -0.63
N GLY A 57 13.15 -0.25 0.50
CA GLY A 57 12.86 -1.44 1.33
C GLY A 57 11.98 -2.46 0.62
N GLN A 58 12.28 -3.74 0.82
CA GLN A 58 11.62 -4.85 0.11
C GLN A 58 10.54 -5.55 0.96
N PRO A 59 9.40 -5.94 0.37
CA PRO A 59 9.03 -5.80 -1.04
C PRO A 59 8.66 -4.35 -1.40
N THR A 60 9.18 -3.85 -2.51
CA THR A 60 8.72 -2.59 -3.10
C THR A 60 7.29 -2.72 -3.61
N ASN A 61 6.56 -1.59 -3.64
CA ASN A 61 5.27 -1.53 -4.32
C ASN A 61 5.44 -1.93 -5.79
N GLN A 62 4.48 -2.70 -6.31
CA GLN A 62 4.43 -2.99 -7.74
C GLN A 62 4.30 -1.67 -8.52
N ALA A 63 4.94 -1.57 -9.69
CA ALA A 63 4.84 -0.38 -10.52
C ALA A 63 3.36 -0.07 -10.86
N MET A 64 3.02 1.23 -10.93
CA MET A 64 1.63 1.70 -10.80
C MET A 64 0.64 1.08 -11.81
N HIS A 65 1.12 0.63 -12.97
CA HIS A 65 0.35 -0.08 -13.99
C HIS A 65 -0.33 -1.39 -13.52
N ARG A 66 -0.06 -1.86 -12.30
CA ARG A 66 -0.73 -3.04 -11.71
C ARG A 66 -1.88 -2.71 -10.77
N TYR A 67 -2.02 -1.47 -10.31
CA TYR A 67 -3.18 -1.03 -9.54
C TYR A 67 -4.31 -0.64 -10.50
N LYS A 68 -5.25 -1.56 -10.73
CA LYS A 68 -6.49 -1.23 -11.44
C LYS A 68 -7.28 -0.23 -10.61
N ILE A 69 -7.85 0.78 -11.27
CA ILE A 69 -8.65 1.80 -10.58
C ILE A 69 -9.94 1.12 -10.08
N ALA A 70 -10.39 1.53 -8.90
CA ALA A 70 -11.66 1.14 -8.32
C ALA A 70 -12.50 2.39 -8.06
N PRO A 71 -13.84 2.32 -8.20
CA PRO A 71 -14.71 3.45 -7.90
C PRO A 71 -14.59 3.88 -6.43
N LYS A 72 -14.81 5.18 -6.17
CA LYS A 72 -14.73 5.75 -4.82
C LYS A 72 -15.79 5.10 -3.92
N CYS A 73 -15.35 4.56 -2.79
CA CYS A 73 -16.20 3.91 -1.79
C CYS A 73 -17.02 4.93 -0.99
N CYS A 74 -18.08 5.48 -1.60
CA CYS A 74 -18.85 6.60 -1.04
C CYS A 74 -19.74 6.22 0.16
N SER A 75 -20.00 4.94 0.40
CA SER A 75 -20.53 4.44 1.68
C SER A 75 -20.12 2.99 1.92
N MET A 76 -19.96 2.63 3.19
CA MET A 76 -19.50 1.33 3.64
C MET A 76 -20.49 0.71 4.64
N SER A 77 -20.50 -0.61 4.72
CA SER A 77 -21.19 -1.38 5.77
C SER A 77 -20.22 -2.36 6.41
N PHE A 78 -20.42 -2.63 7.71
CA PHE A 78 -19.69 -3.68 8.42
C PHE A 78 -20.49 -4.98 8.37
N ASN A 79 -19.94 -5.99 7.73
CA ASN A 79 -20.51 -7.33 7.69
C ASN A 79 -20.03 -8.11 8.93
N GLN A 80 -20.95 -8.32 9.88
CA GLN A 80 -20.63 -8.93 11.17
C GLN A 80 -20.16 -10.40 11.04
N SER A 81 -20.76 -11.20 10.14
CA SER A 81 -20.43 -12.63 10.02
C SER A 81 -19.07 -12.92 9.35
N SER A 82 -18.47 -11.94 8.70
CA SER A 82 -17.13 -12.04 8.08
C SER A 82 -16.10 -11.09 8.70
N HIS A 83 -16.51 -10.29 9.71
CA HIS A 83 -15.72 -9.24 10.38
C HIS A 83 -15.01 -8.27 9.40
N LYS A 84 -15.66 -7.93 8.29
CA LYS A 84 -15.09 -7.11 7.21
C LYS A 84 -15.99 -5.94 6.86
N TYR A 85 -15.36 -4.84 6.46
CA TYR A 85 -16.06 -3.72 5.82
C TYR A 85 -16.16 -3.95 4.31
N TYR A 86 -17.33 -3.62 3.76
CA TYR A 86 -17.63 -3.68 2.33
C TYR A 86 -18.10 -2.30 1.86
N CYS A 87 -17.83 -1.95 0.61
CA CYS A 87 -18.53 -0.84 -0.04
C CYS A 87 -19.98 -1.24 -0.31
N ASN A 88 -20.92 -0.30 -0.18
CA ASN A 88 -22.35 -0.59 -0.40
C ASN A 88 -22.76 -0.59 -1.89
N HIS A 89 -21.80 -0.31 -2.78
CA HIS A 89 -21.91 -0.58 -4.22
C HIS A 89 -21.05 -1.79 -4.57
N GLU A 90 -21.36 -2.46 -5.67
CA GLU A 90 -20.54 -3.57 -6.17
C GLU A 90 -19.09 -3.13 -6.46
N TRP A 91 -18.14 -4.04 -6.29
CA TRP A 91 -16.78 -3.81 -6.72
C TRP A 91 -16.70 -3.90 -8.25
N GLN A 92 -16.44 -2.77 -8.90
CA GLN A 92 -16.25 -2.70 -10.34
C GLN A 92 -14.78 -2.50 -10.67
N GLN A 93 -14.25 -3.37 -11.52
CA GLN A 93 -12.87 -3.30 -11.98
C GLN A 93 -12.74 -2.30 -13.13
N MET A 94 -12.37 -1.06 -12.84
CA MET A 94 -12.19 -0.06 -13.90
C MET A 94 -10.96 -0.43 -14.74
N THR A 95 -11.19 -0.63 -16.04
CA THR A 95 -10.14 -0.79 -17.06
C THR A 95 -9.72 0.54 -17.69
N GLU A 96 -10.44 1.61 -17.36
CA GLU A 96 -10.14 2.99 -17.76
C GLU A 96 -8.78 3.45 -17.25
N ILE A 97 -8.10 4.23 -18.09
CA ILE A 97 -6.92 5.03 -17.72
C ILE A 97 -7.33 6.50 -17.96
N PRO A 98 -7.14 7.44 -16.99
CA PRO A 98 -7.48 8.89 -17.07
C PRO A 98 -6.83 9.70 -18.23
N PHE A 99 -6.64 11.03 -18.14
CA PHE A 99 -5.90 11.85 -19.15
C PHE A 99 -4.61 12.62 -18.71
N GLY A 100 -3.46 12.43 -19.40
CA GLY A 100 -2.10 12.92 -19.04
C GLY A 100 -0.98 11.85 -18.95
N ASN A 101 -0.05 12.03 -17.99
CA ASN A 101 0.97 11.07 -17.45
C ASN A 101 0.39 9.61 -17.32
N PRO A 102 1.04 8.41 -17.40
CA PRO A 102 0.32 7.12 -17.44
C PRO A 102 -0.30 6.63 -16.11
N TRP A 103 -0.39 7.49 -15.08
CA TRP A 103 -1.63 7.64 -14.28
C TRP A 103 -2.92 7.73 -15.13
N HIS A 104 -2.80 8.03 -16.43
CA HIS A 104 -3.76 8.85 -17.18
C HIS A 104 -3.70 8.75 -18.75
N GLY A 105 -3.64 7.61 -19.45
CA GLY A 105 -4.18 7.49 -20.84
C GLY A 105 -3.89 8.57 -21.93
N GLY A 106 -2.81 9.35 -21.85
CA GLY A 106 -2.52 10.51 -22.69
C GLY A 106 -1.02 10.82 -22.78
N LYS A 107 -0.62 12.06 -23.09
CA LYS A 107 0.81 12.40 -23.15
C LYS A 107 1.39 12.70 -21.76
N TRP A 108 2.38 11.90 -21.38
CA TRP A 108 3.31 12.15 -20.26
C TRP A 108 4.34 13.24 -20.58
N HIS A 109 4.76 14.00 -19.57
CA HIS A 109 5.93 14.89 -19.62
C HIS A 109 6.56 15.01 -18.22
N GLY A 110 7.90 14.98 -18.12
CA GLY A 110 8.65 15.18 -16.87
C GLY A 110 9.15 13.90 -16.18
N THR A 111 10.16 14.03 -15.32
CA THR A 111 10.81 12.94 -14.55
C THR A 111 10.08 12.66 -13.21
N PRO A 112 10.45 11.66 -12.37
CA PRO A 112 9.51 11.06 -11.42
C PRO A 112 9.13 11.96 -10.22
N GLY A 113 7.93 12.53 -10.28
CA GLY A 113 7.30 13.29 -9.20
C GLY A 113 7.08 14.77 -9.59
N ARG A 114 5.91 15.37 -9.41
CA ARG A 114 4.64 14.89 -8.78
C ARG A 114 3.46 15.19 -9.71
N ASP A 115 2.41 14.39 -9.61
CA ASP A 115 1.04 14.89 -9.74
C ASP A 115 0.38 14.81 -8.36
N THR A 116 -0.46 15.78 -8.02
CA THR A 116 -1.02 15.98 -6.69
C THR A 116 -2.55 16.05 -6.65
N GLY A 117 -3.25 15.71 -7.75
CA GLY A 117 -4.68 15.39 -7.67
C GLY A 117 -5.60 15.91 -8.78
N THR A 118 -5.12 16.07 -10.02
CA THR A 118 -5.95 16.56 -11.14
C THR A 118 -6.75 15.46 -11.85
N TYR A 119 -7.47 14.63 -11.08
CA TYR A 119 -8.25 13.51 -11.64
C TYR A 119 -9.56 13.99 -12.31
N VAL A 120 -9.66 13.76 -13.62
CA VAL A 120 -10.92 13.73 -14.37
C VAL A 120 -11.02 12.35 -15.04
N GLY A 121 -12.21 11.76 -15.07
CA GLY A 121 -12.42 10.40 -15.57
C GLY A 121 -12.00 10.22 -17.04
N GLY A 122 -11.42 9.06 -17.36
CA GLY A 122 -11.01 8.71 -18.72
C GLY A 122 -12.17 8.22 -19.58
N SER A 123 -12.00 8.25 -20.90
CA SER A 123 -12.93 7.63 -21.85
C SER A 123 -12.61 6.14 -22.04
N VAL A 124 -13.65 5.31 -22.12
CA VAL A 124 -13.52 3.89 -22.48
C VAL A 124 -13.04 3.75 -23.94
N PHE A 125 -12.23 2.72 -24.21
CA PHE A 125 -11.87 2.24 -25.55
C PHE A 125 -12.64 0.95 -25.88
#